data_AF-A0A6I7QB75-F1
#
_entry.id   AF-A0A6I7QB75-F1
#
_cell.length_a   1.000
_cell.length_b   1.000
_cell.length_c   1.000
_cell.angle_alpha   90.00
_cell.angle_beta   90.00
_cell.angle_gamma   90.00
#
_symmetry.space_group_name_H-M   'P 1'
#
loop_
_entity.id
_entity.type
_entity.pdbx_description
1 polymer ?
#
loop_
_entity_poly.entity_id
_entity_poly.type
_entity_poly.pdbx_seq_one_letter_code
_entity_poly.pdbx_strand_id
1 'polypeptide(L)'
;MLKLIPLLLILTLTLSACNQSDSEYIDENLSLSEQIDRLIDNNQYETALNLLENEDREDPEIGVLLEKTHLNYGLHSMNTFDQSEMRSRMNNALVQFTEVLKLNSDNSVAREQIEQIMAIYSTIPNREPEPEVLEGLREVGFNY
;
A
#
# COMPACT_ATOMS: atom_id res chain seq x y z
N MET A 1 -19.87 -50.41 47.83
CA MET A 1 -19.32 -49.06 48.08
C MET A 1 -18.74 -48.54 46.78
N LEU A 2 -19.39 -47.56 46.17
CA LEU A 2 -19.01 -46.93 44.92
C LEU A 2 -17.90 -45.89 45.21
N LYS A 3 -16.69 -46.08 44.69
CA LYS A 3 -15.61 -45.07 44.81
C LYS A 3 -15.65 -44.17 43.59
N LEU A 4 -15.85 -42.88 43.83
CA LEU A 4 -15.88 -41.80 42.85
C LEU A 4 -14.54 -41.70 42.10
N ILE A 5 -14.62 -41.62 40.77
CA ILE A 5 -13.52 -41.27 39.87
C ILE A 5 -13.44 -39.74 39.81
N PRO A 6 -12.27 -39.11 40.03
CA PRO A 6 -12.17 -37.66 39.89
C PRO A 6 -12.17 -37.26 38.41
N LEU A 7 -13.05 -36.30 38.15
CA LEU A 7 -13.32 -35.59 36.89
C LEU A 7 -12.04 -34.93 36.34
N LEU A 8 -11.53 -35.45 35.21
CA LEU A 8 -10.46 -34.81 34.43
C LEU A 8 -11.10 -33.71 33.56
N LEU A 9 -11.04 -32.47 34.03
CA LEU A 9 -11.51 -31.29 33.31
C LEU A 9 -10.44 -30.91 32.28
N ILE A 10 -10.63 -31.35 31.04
CA ILE A 10 -9.81 -30.94 29.89
C ILE A 10 -10.23 -29.51 29.54
N LEU A 11 -9.43 -28.55 29.98
CA LEU A 11 -9.54 -27.15 29.61
C LEU A 11 -8.98 -26.98 28.19
N THR A 12 -9.82 -27.17 27.18
CA THR A 12 -9.48 -26.76 25.81
C THR A 12 -9.51 -25.23 25.74
N LEU A 13 -8.34 -24.61 25.88
CA LEU A 13 -8.08 -23.24 25.45
C LEU A 13 -8.21 -23.21 23.92
N THR A 14 -9.42 -22.99 23.42
CA THR A 14 -9.61 -22.59 22.04
C THR A 14 -9.05 -21.18 21.91
N LEU A 15 -7.89 -21.06 21.26
CA LEU A 15 -7.38 -19.79 20.75
C LEU A 15 -8.42 -19.28 19.76
N SER A 16 -9.30 -18.38 20.20
CA SER A 16 -10.03 -17.49 19.32
C SER A 16 -9.00 -16.57 18.69
N ALA A 17 -8.41 -17.00 17.58
CA ALA A 17 -7.82 -16.10 16.63
C ALA A 17 -8.97 -15.28 16.04
N CYS A 18 -9.33 -14.19 16.72
CA CYS A 18 -10.11 -13.13 16.11
C CYS A 18 -9.24 -12.58 14.98
N ASN A 19 -9.51 -13.01 13.75
CA ASN A 19 -9.14 -12.27 12.57
C ASN A 19 -10.05 -11.03 12.52
N GLN A 20 -9.76 -10.08 13.41
CA GLN A 20 -10.40 -8.78 13.44
C GLN A 20 -9.74 -8.01 12.31
N SER A 21 -10.31 -8.11 11.12
CA SER A 21 -10.18 -7.04 10.14
C SER A 21 -10.85 -5.84 10.79
N ASP A 22 -10.06 -5.08 11.55
CA ASP A 22 -10.43 -3.79 12.11
C ASP A 22 -10.74 -2.88 10.91
N SER A 23 -11.99 -2.86 10.47
CA SER A 23 -12.47 -1.82 9.59
C SER A 23 -12.36 -0.52 10.38
N GLU A 24 -11.32 0.26 10.11
CA GLU A 24 -11.08 1.50 10.83
C GLU A 24 -12.28 2.43 10.65
N TYR A 25 -12.67 3.09 11.74
CA TYR A 25 -13.83 3.95 11.76
C TYR A 25 -13.53 5.23 10.98
N ILE A 26 -14.11 5.35 9.79
CA ILE A 26 -14.10 6.58 9.02
C ILE A 26 -15.16 7.50 9.62
N ASP A 27 -14.74 8.65 10.14
CA ASP A 27 -15.67 9.67 10.63
C ASP A 27 -16.30 10.40 9.43
N GLU A 28 -17.52 9.99 9.08
CA GLU A 28 -18.29 10.53 7.96
C GLU A 28 -18.61 12.03 8.08
N ASN A 29 -18.39 12.65 9.25
CA ASN A 29 -18.59 14.09 9.44
C ASN A 29 -17.42 14.94 8.91
N LEU A 30 -16.29 14.32 8.61
CA LEU A 30 -15.12 14.99 8.03
C LEU A 30 -15.29 15.17 6.52
N SER A 31 -14.62 16.18 5.96
CA SER A 31 -14.47 16.28 4.51
C SER A 31 -13.71 15.07 3.95
N LEU A 32 -13.92 14.74 2.68
CA LEU A 32 -13.20 13.64 2.03
C LEU A 32 -11.68 13.83 2.14
N SER A 33 -11.16 15.04 1.90
CA SER A 33 -9.74 15.34 2.07
C SER A 33 -9.24 15.03 3.49
N GLU A 34 -9.98 15.39 4.54
CA GLU A 34 -9.59 15.09 5.93
C GLU A 34 -9.64 13.58 6.23
N GLN A 35 -10.59 12.85 5.64
CA GLN A 35 -10.65 11.39 5.76
C GLN A 35 -9.42 10.75 5.10
N ILE A 36 -9.07 11.17 3.89
CA ILE A 36 -7.89 10.69 3.17
C ILE A 36 -6.60 11.00 3.94
N ASP A 37 -6.47 12.21 4.48
CA ASP A 37 -5.29 12.61 5.26
C ASP A 37 -5.10 11.71 6.49
N ARG A 38 -6.17 11.42 7.22
CA ARG A 38 -6.11 10.48 8.36
C ARG A 38 -5.73 9.07 7.93
N LEU A 39 -6.29 8.57 6.84
CA LEU A 39 -5.95 7.23 6.33
C LEU A 39 -4.48 7.15 5.93
N ILE A 40 -3.95 8.19 5.27
CA ILE A 40 -2.51 8.30 4.92
C ILE A 40 -1.65 8.31 6.19
N ASP A 41 -1.99 9.13 7.19
CA ASP A 41 -1.24 9.22 8.45
C ASP A 41 -1.17 7.89 9.21
N ASN A 42 -2.19 7.03 9.02
CA ASN A 42 -2.26 5.68 9.59
C ASN A 42 -1.74 4.57 8.65
N ASN A 43 -1.15 4.93 7.50
CA ASN A 43 -0.66 4.01 6.47
C ASN A 43 -1.74 3.12 5.84
N GLN A 44 -2.99 3.58 5.81
CA GLN A 44 -4.16 2.88 5.28
C GLN A 44 -4.43 3.26 3.82
N TYR A 45 -3.42 3.13 2.99
CA TYR A 45 -3.45 3.59 1.60
C TYR A 45 -4.51 2.88 0.75
N GLU A 46 -4.70 1.57 0.93
CA GLU A 46 -5.71 0.82 0.18
C GLU A 46 -7.13 1.27 0.55
N THR A 47 -7.41 1.52 1.83
CA THR A 47 -8.70 2.09 2.25
C THR A 47 -8.90 3.49 1.66
N ALA A 48 -7.86 4.33 1.65
CA ALA A 48 -7.92 5.66 1.05
C ALA A 48 -8.22 5.59 -0.46
N LEU A 49 -7.54 4.70 -1.19
CA LEU A 49 -7.79 4.49 -2.62
C LEU A 49 -9.19 3.94 -2.89
N ASN A 50 -9.70 3.05 -2.04
CA ASN A 50 -11.07 2.52 -2.17
C ASN A 50 -12.12 3.62 -1.96
N LEU A 51 -11.90 4.57 -1.04
CA LEU A 51 -12.78 5.72 -0.88
C LEU A 51 -12.80 6.60 -2.13
N LEU A 52 -11.64 6.81 -2.76
CA LEU A 52 -11.50 7.61 -3.97
C LEU A 52 -11.92 6.87 -5.26
N GLU A 53 -12.17 5.56 -5.20
CA GLU A 53 -12.44 4.74 -6.38
C GLU A 53 -13.70 5.18 -7.12
N ASN A 54 -14.75 5.50 -6.36
CA ASN A 54 -16.09 5.80 -6.88
C ASN A 54 -16.36 7.30 -7.07
N GLU A 55 -15.39 8.15 -6.77
CA GLU A 55 -15.50 9.59 -6.91
C GLU A 55 -15.31 10.05 -8.37
N ASP A 56 -15.80 11.24 -8.69
CA ASP A 56 -15.68 11.81 -10.03
C ASP A 56 -14.21 12.14 -10.35
N ARG A 57 -13.63 11.41 -11.32
CA ARG A 57 -12.23 11.59 -11.74
C ARG A 57 -11.99 12.88 -12.52
N GLU A 58 -13.04 13.52 -13.02
CA GLU A 58 -12.95 14.82 -13.67
C GLU A 58 -12.92 15.98 -12.65
N ASP A 59 -13.21 15.71 -11.38
CA ASP A 59 -13.03 16.68 -10.30
C ASP A 59 -11.52 16.86 -10.00
N PRO A 60 -10.96 18.07 -10.18
CA PRO A 60 -9.56 18.32 -9.90
C PRO A 60 -9.14 18.01 -8.45
N GLU A 61 -10.05 18.14 -7.48
CA GLU A 61 -9.76 17.82 -6.07
C GLU A 61 -9.52 16.32 -5.91
N ILE A 62 -10.33 15.48 -6.55
CA ILE A 62 -10.17 14.02 -6.54
C ILE A 62 -8.84 13.61 -7.18
N GLY A 63 -8.46 14.26 -8.29
CA GLY A 63 -7.15 14.08 -8.91
C GLY A 63 -5.99 14.34 -7.94
N VAL A 64 -6.05 15.44 -7.18
CA VAL A 64 -5.04 15.80 -6.17
C VAL A 64 -5.00 14.79 -5.02
N LEU A 65 -6.16 14.32 -4.55
CA LEU A 65 -6.22 13.33 -3.47
C LEU A 65 -5.67 11.97 -3.90
N LEU A 66 -5.95 11.54 -5.12
CA LEU A 66 -5.38 10.32 -5.70
C LEU A 66 -3.86 10.44 -5.84
N GLU A 67 -3.38 11.55 -6.40
CA GLU A 67 -1.95 11.81 -6.57
C GLU A 67 -1.22 11.75 -5.21
N LYS A 68 -1.77 12.44 -4.21
CA LYS A 68 -1.25 12.43 -2.83
C LYS A 68 -1.25 11.02 -2.23
N THR A 69 -2.32 10.27 -2.40
CA THR A 69 -2.47 8.92 -1.82
C THR A 69 -1.46 7.95 -2.42
N HIS A 70 -1.36 7.89 -3.76
CA HIS A 70 -0.37 7.05 -4.45
C HIS A 70 1.06 7.47 -4.09
N LEU A 71 1.37 8.77 -4.05
CA LEU A 71 2.71 9.25 -3.69
C LEU A 71 3.13 8.78 -2.30
N ASN A 72 2.26 8.94 -1.30
CA ASN A 72 2.58 8.49 0.06
C ASN A 72 2.64 6.97 0.18
N TYR A 73 1.80 6.23 -0.56
CA TYR A 73 1.87 4.76 -0.58
C TYR A 73 3.22 4.29 -1.15
N GLY A 74 3.65 4.86 -2.28
CA GLY A 74 4.95 4.54 -2.85
C GLY A 74 6.12 4.82 -1.89
N LEU A 75 6.12 5.99 -1.24
CA LEU A 75 7.12 6.35 -0.24
C LEU A 75 7.11 5.41 0.97
N HIS A 76 5.92 5.04 1.47
CA HIS A 76 5.80 4.09 2.56
C HIS A 76 6.37 2.71 2.20
N SER A 77 6.07 2.22 1.00
CA SER A 77 6.57 0.94 0.51
C SER A 77 8.11 0.87 0.48
N MET A 78 8.78 2.00 0.31
CA MET A 78 10.26 2.06 0.31
C MET A 78 10.91 1.97 1.70
N ASN A 79 10.17 2.06 2.82
CA ASN A 79 10.74 2.20 4.17
C ASN A 79 11.31 0.91 4.81
N THR A 80 11.82 -0.06 4.03
CA THR A 80 12.04 -1.43 4.54
C THR A 80 13.52 -1.79 4.73
N PHE A 81 13.82 -2.35 5.90
CA PHE A 81 15.14 -2.90 6.27
C PHE A 81 15.27 -4.42 6.05
N ASP A 82 14.19 -5.10 5.62
CA ASP A 82 14.16 -6.52 5.32
C ASP A 82 14.38 -6.81 3.82
N GLN A 83 15.46 -7.55 3.54
CA GLN A 83 15.85 -8.01 2.20
C GLN A 83 14.85 -9.00 1.59
N SER A 84 14.08 -9.72 2.41
CA SER A 84 13.12 -10.72 1.94
C SER A 84 11.90 -10.09 1.24
N GLU A 85 11.49 -8.92 1.70
CA GLU A 85 10.33 -8.18 1.18
C GLU A 85 10.70 -7.12 0.13
N MET A 86 11.99 -6.79 0.03
CA MET A 86 12.50 -5.68 -0.78
C MET A 86 11.94 -5.67 -2.21
N ARG A 87 11.96 -6.80 -2.94
CA ARG A 87 11.48 -6.86 -4.34
C ARG A 87 9.99 -6.54 -4.44
N SER A 88 9.17 -7.19 -3.60
CA SER A 88 7.71 -6.97 -3.58
C SER A 88 7.38 -5.50 -3.31
N ARG A 89 8.05 -4.92 -2.32
CA ARG A 89 7.83 -3.52 -1.93
C ARG A 89 8.32 -2.51 -2.95
N MET A 90 9.48 -2.75 -3.57
CA MET A 90 9.97 -1.91 -4.66
C MET A 90 9.05 -2.00 -5.89
N ASN A 91 8.52 -3.17 -6.22
CA ASN A 91 7.51 -3.30 -7.27
C ASN A 91 6.25 -2.51 -6.93
N ASN A 92 5.74 -2.65 -5.70
CA ASN A 92 4.59 -1.87 -5.27
C ASN A 92 4.86 -0.36 -5.37
N ALA A 93 6.01 0.13 -4.87
CA ALA A 93 6.38 1.53 -4.97
C ALA A 93 6.44 2.04 -6.42
N LEU A 94 7.05 1.27 -7.33
CA LEU A 94 7.08 1.60 -8.76
C LEU A 94 5.68 1.70 -9.36
N VAL A 95 4.77 0.79 -9.01
CA VAL A 95 3.36 0.88 -9.44
C VAL A 95 2.72 2.17 -8.93
N GLN A 96 2.87 2.48 -7.64
CA GLN A 96 2.28 3.70 -7.07
C GLN A 96 2.82 4.97 -7.72
N PHE A 97 4.14 5.08 -7.92
CA PHE A 97 4.73 6.23 -8.59
C PHE A 97 4.34 6.32 -10.07
N THR A 98 4.10 5.19 -10.73
CA THR A 98 3.55 5.17 -12.09
C THR A 98 2.15 5.79 -12.12
N GLU A 99 1.28 5.45 -11.16
CA GLU A 99 -0.05 6.07 -11.03
C GLU A 99 0.04 7.58 -10.74
N VAL A 100 0.99 8.01 -9.90
CA VAL A 100 1.26 9.44 -9.71
C VAL A 100 1.58 10.13 -11.05
N LEU A 101 2.42 9.53 -11.89
CA LEU A 101 2.81 10.13 -13.17
C LEU A 101 1.73 10.06 -14.26
N LYS A 102 0.76 9.16 -14.14
CA LYS A 102 -0.46 9.16 -14.97
C LYS A 102 -1.37 10.35 -14.63
N LEU A 103 -1.42 10.74 -13.36
CA LEU A 103 -2.20 11.90 -12.87
C LEU A 103 -1.47 13.23 -13.10
N ASN A 104 -0.17 13.25 -12.81
CA ASN A 104 0.71 14.41 -12.91
C ASN A 104 2.08 13.99 -13.46
N SER A 105 2.25 14.10 -14.78
CA SER A 105 3.47 13.68 -15.47
C SER A 105 4.71 14.49 -15.08
N ASP A 106 4.55 15.66 -14.48
CA ASP A 106 5.63 16.54 -14.04
C ASP A 106 6.00 16.36 -12.55
N ASN A 107 5.40 15.36 -11.86
CA ASN A 107 5.73 15.08 -10.46
C ASN A 107 7.20 14.61 -10.31
N SER A 108 8.06 15.56 -9.94
CA SER A 108 9.50 15.34 -9.77
C SER A 108 9.83 14.28 -8.71
N VAL A 109 9.08 14.24 -7.61
CA VAL A 109 9.31 13.28 -6.53
C VAL A 109 9.11 11.85 -7.04
N ALA A 110 8.00 11.57 -7.71
CA ALA A 110 7.74 10.24 -8.27
C ALA A 110 8.82 9.80 -9.28
N ARG A 111 9.27 10.72 -10.15
CA ARG A 111 10.36 10.44 -11.11
C ARG A 111 11.66 10.08 -10.39
N GLU A 112 12.07 10.91 -9.43
CA GLU A 112 13.30 10.68 -8.66
C GLU A 112 13.27 9.36 -7.89
N GLN A 113 12.12 8.99 -7.31
CA GLN A 113 12.00 7.72 -6.59
C GLN A 113 12.01 6.50 -7.52
N ILE A 114 11.38 6.59 -8.70
CA ILE A 114 11.49 5.54 -9.74
C ILE A 114 12.96 5.33 -10.12
N GLU A 115 13.69 6.41 -10.42
CA GLU A 115 15.11 6.34 -10.77
C GLU A 115 15.95 5.72 -9.65
N GLN A 116 15.68 6.08 -8.40
CA GLN A 116 16.36 5.49 -7.23
C GLN A 116 16.10 3.98 -7.12
N ILE A 117 14.86 3.54 -7.26
CA ILE A 117 14.52 2.10 -7.21
C ILE A 117 15.20 1.35 -8.37
N MET A 118 15.18 1.90 -9.58
CA MET A 118 15.82 1.28 -10.74
C MET A 118 17.34 1.23 -10.60
N ALA A 119 17.95 2.25 -9.99
CA ALA A 119 19.36 2.22 -9.62
C ALA A 119 19.66 1.09 -8.64
N ILE A 120 18.82 0.85 -7.63
CA ILE A 120 18.98 -0.29 -6.70
C ILE A 120 18.94 -1.62 -7.46
N TYR A 121 17.94 -1.84 -8.32
CA TYR A 121 17.86 -3.06 -9.13
C TYR A 121 19.11 -3.29 -9.97
N SER A 122 19.69 -2.24 -10.56
CA SER A 122 20.93 -2.34 -11.35
C SER A 122 22.13 -2.86 -10.56
N THR A 123 22.11 -2.75 -9.21
CA THR A 123 23.17 -3.25 -8.33
C THR A 123 22.99 -4.70 -7.91
N ILE A 124 21.82 -5.31 -8.16
CA ILE A 124 21.49 -6.66 -7.71
C ILE A 124 21.46 -7.61 -8.92
N PRO A 125 22.47 -8.49 -9.09
CA PRO A 125 22.53 -9.38 -10.24
C PRO A 125 21.29 -10.29 -10.35
N ASN A 126 20.79 -10.44 -11.58
CA ASN A 126 19.62 -11.27 -11.89
C ASN A 126 18.36 -10.88 -11.11
N ARG A 127 18.21 -9.59 -10.74
CA ARG A 127 16.97 -9.04 -10.20
C ARG A 127 16.52 -7.83 -10.99
N GLU A 128 15.25 -7.84 -11.30
CA GLU A 128 14.55 -6.77 -12.01
C GLU A 128 13.12 -6.65 -11.45
N PRO A 129 12.45 -5.50 -11.69
CA PRO A 129 11.03 -5.37 -11.45
C PRO A 129 10.21 -6.43 -12.18
N GLU A 130 8.95 -6.59 -11.83
CA GLU A 130 8.06 -7.48 -12.57
C GLU A 130 7.78 -6.95 -13.98
N PRO A 131 7.58 -7.83 -14.99
CA PRO A 131 7.36 -7.39 -16.37
C PRO A 131 6.22 -6.39 -16.53
N GLU A 132 5.13 -6.56 -15.77
CA GLU A 132 3.99 -5.63 -15.75
C GLU A 132 4.35 -4.26 -15.16
N VAL A 133 5.25 -4.22 -14.17
CA VAL A 133 5.77 -2.97 -13.60
C VAL A 133 6.63 -2.23 -14.63
N LEU A 134 7.49 -2.95 -15.36
CA LEU A 134 8.28 -2.38 -16.44
C LEU A 134 7.40 -1.81 -17.57
N GLU A 135 6.28 -2.46 -17.86
CA GLU A 135 5.32 -1.96 -18.84
C GLU A 135 4.65 -0.67 -18.39
N GLY A 136 4.18 -0.61 -17.14
CA GLY A 136 3.64 0.63 -16.58
C GLY A 136 4.65 1.79 -16.60
N LEU A 137 5.93 1.51 -16.30
CA LEU A 137 7.00 2.50 -16.40
C LEU A 137 7.19 3.04 -17.82
N ARG A 138 7.05 2.18 -18.84
CA ARG A 138 7.10 2.60 -20.25
C ARG A 138 5.97 3.55 -20.62
N GLU A 139 4.76 3.31 -20.12
CA GLU A 139 3.60 4.18 -20.36
C GLU A 139 3.83 5.62 -19.88
N VAL A 140 4.62 5.81 -18.82
CA VAL A 140 4.93 7.12 -18.23
C VAL A 140 6.32 7.67 -18.61
N GLY A 141 6.96 7.06 -19.61
CA GLY A 141 8.15 7.59 -20.28
C GLY A 141 9.51 7.05 -19.79
N PHE A 142 9.53 5.96 -19.03
CA PHE A 142 10.76 5.29 -18.63
C PHE A 142 11.04 4.06 -19.51
N ASN A 143 12.18 4.06 -20.20
CA ASN A 143 12.58 2.97 -21.10
C ASN A 143 13.70 2.13 -20.46
N TYR A 144 13.30 1.15 -19.65
CA TYR A 144 14.18 0.13 -19.07
C TYR A 144 14.02 -1.22 -19.76
#